data_AF-A0A8T4E771-F1
#
_entry.id   AF-A0A8T4E771-F1
#
_cell.length_a   1.000
_cell.length_b   1.000
_cell.length_c   1.000
_cell.angle_alpha   90.00
_cell.angle_beta   90.00
_cell.angle_gamma   90.00
#
_symmetry.space_group_name_H-M   'P 1'
#
loop_
_entity.id
_entity.type
_entity.pdbx_description
1 polymer ?
#
loop_
_entity_poly.entity_id
_entity_poly.type
_entity_poly.pdbx_seq_one_letter_code
_entity_poly.pdbx_strand_id
1 'polypeptide(L)'
;MGILDWLKGSKSAESAPAARGGAFRISYEFNPLRLKAHKDSKIGMNVTVENTSNAKMLTSVDIEIGRGNKVGFDVTSMQKHHEERLGELPPGATKTFSVSVHSGPMTKAGDVPMKITAYSHYLNYNKVLEQASKSAKLRVI
;
A
#
# COMPACT_ATOMS: atom_id res chain seq x y z
N MET A 1 59.33 17.62 -10.82
CA MET A 1 58.23 18.04 -11.72
C MET A 1 57.54 16.78 -12.21
N GLY A 2 56.62 16.25 -11.40
CA GLY A 2 56.15 14.88 -11.49
C GLY A 2 54.93 14.71 -12.40
N ILE A 3 55.02 13.71 -13.28
CA ILE A 3 53.97 13.10 -14.12
C ILE A 3 52.84 12.42 -13.33
N LEU A 4 52.63 12.80 -12.07
CA LEU A 4 51.67 12.18 -11.13
C LEU A 4 50.50 13.11 -10.73
N ASP A 5 50.42 14.32 -11.28
CA ASP A 5 49.44 15.33 -10.82
C ASP A 5 48.10 15.31 -11.58
N TRP A 6 47.93 14.42 -12.56
CA TRP A 6 46.65 14.19 -13.24
C TRP A 6 45.67 13.39 -12.36
N LEU A 7 46.16 12.51 -11.48
CA LEU A 7 45.35 11.49 -10.80
C LEU A 7 44.59 12.00 -9.56
N LYS A 8 44.39 13.31 -9.43
CA LYS A 8 43.89 13.97 -8.21
C LYS A 8 42.69 14.89 -8.47
N GLY A 9 41.71 14.43 -9.25
CA GLY A 9 40.62 15.30 -9.68
C GLY A 9 39.33 14.65 -10.15
N SER A 10 38.92 13.50 -9.61
CA SER A 10 37.50 13.09 -9.70
C SER A 10 36.88 13.17 -8.31
N LYS A 11 36.28 14.33 -8.03
CA LYS A 11 35.34 14.52 -6.93
C LYS A 11 34.37 13.36 -6.93
N SER A 12 34.27 12.71 -5.78
CA SER A 12 33.28 11.72 -5.43
C SER A 12 31.92 12.13 -5.99
N ALA A 13 31.49 11.43 -7.04
CA ALA A 13 30.09 11.33 -7.35
C ALA A 13 29.50 10.55 -6.18
N GLU A 14 29.02 11.31 -5.19
CA GLU A 14 28.07 10.82 -4.21
C GLU A 14 26.87 10.34 -5.01
N SER A 15 26.91 9.05 -5.33
CA SER A 15 25.83 8.37 -5.99
C SER A 15 24.67 8.44 -5.02
N ALA A 16 23.77 9.38 -5.27
CA ALA A 16 22.44 9.36 -4.70
C ALA A 16 21.96 7.90 -4.77
N PRO A 17 21.55 7.30 -3.64
CA PRO A 17 21.19 5.89 -3.65
C PRO A 17 20.13 5.72 -4.72
N ALA A 18 20.43 4.87 -5.71
CA ALA A 18 19.51 4.55 -6.78
C ALA A 18 18.17 4.21 -6.14
N ALA A 19 17.18 5.09 -6.31
CA ALA A 19 15.88 4.97 -5.70
C ALA A 19 15.21 3.72 -6.27
N ARG A 20 15.45 2.58 -5.63
CA ARG A 20 14.69 1.34 -5.78
C ARG A 20 13.32 1.47 -5.08
N GLY A 21 12.73 2.65 -5.12
CA GLY A 21 11.41 2.94 -4.56
C GLY A 21 10.49 3.29 -5.71
N GLY A 22 9.47 2.47 -5.95
CA GLY A 22 8.38 2.84 -6.86
C GLY A 22 7.74 4.18 -6.43
N ALA A 23 6.89 4.75 -7.28
CA ALA A 23 6.32 6.09 -7.07
C ALA A 23 5.48 6.29 -5.79
N PHE A 24 5.24 5.20 -5.02
CA PHE A 24 4.52 5.25 -3.76
C PHE A 24 5.25 4.52 -2.63
N ARG A 25 5.18 5.10 -1.43
CA ARG A 25 5.42 4.39 -0.17
C ARG A 25 4.08 4.08 0.49
N ILE A 26 3.84 2.80 0.75
CA ILE A 26 2.60 2.30 1.36
C ILE A 26 2.91 1.82 2.79
N SER A 27 2.11 2.24 3.76
CA SER A 27 2.08 1.67 5.11
C SER A 27 0.64 1.35 5.53
N TYR A 28 0.49 0.45 6.50
CA TYR A 28 -0.82 0.04 7.00
C TYR A 28 -0.73 -0.33 8.47
N GLU A 29 -1.86 -0.22 9.16
CA GLU A 29 -2.04 -0.65 10.55
C GLU A 29 -3.45 -1.22 10.76
N PHE A 30 -3.58 -2.15 11.70
CA PHE A 30 -4.85 -2.75 12.09
C PHE A 30 -5.23 -2.34 13.50
N ASN A 31 -6.46 -1.87 13.67
CA ASN A 31 -6.99 -1.34 14.92
C ASN A 31 -8.38 -1.96 15.20
N PRO A 32 -8.49 -2.94 16.12
CA PRO A 32 -7.42 -3.64 16.84
C PRO A 32 -6.58 -4.57 15.94
N LEU A 33 -5.41 -4.99 16.44
CA LEU A 33 -4.43 -5.82 15.71
C LEU A 33 -4.95 -7.19 15.25
N ARG A 34 -6.00 -7.71 15.86
CA ARG A 34 -6.52 -9.06 15.62
C ARG A 34 -8.03 -9.04 15.44
N LEU A 35 -8.52 -9.80 14.47
CA LEU A 35 -9.94 -10.03 14.22
C LEU A 35 -10.41 -11.32 14.91
N LYS A 36 -11.67 -11.37 15.35
CA LYS A 36 -12.23 -12.56 16.02
C LYS A 36 -12.81 -13.54 14.99
N ALA A 37 -12.46 -14.82 15.11
CA ALA A 37 -13.04 -15.93 14.36
C ALA A 37 -14.45 -16.26 14.85
N HIS A 38 -15.24 -16.92 14.00
CA HIS A 38 -16.55 -17.52 14.33
C HIS A 38 -17.58 -16.58 14.96
N LYS A 39 -17.41 -15.26 14.80
CA LYS A 39 -18.27 -14.25 15.40
C LYS A 39 -18.35 -13.05 14.49
N ASP A 40 -19.52 -12.42 14.44
CA ASP A 40 -19.70 -11.11 13.83
C ASP A 40 -18.86 -10.07 14.58
N SER A 41 -17.80 -9.62 13.92
CA SER A 41 -16.87 -8.63 14.45
C SER A 41 -16.32 -7.82 13.29
N LYS A 42 -15.75 -6.65 13.60
CA LYS A 42 -15.01 -5.85 12.64
C LYS A 42 -13.77 -5.25 13.29
N ILE A 43 -12.79 -4.94 12.45
CA ILE A 43 -11.63 -4.13 12.81
C ILE A 43 -11.43 -3.05 11.76
N GLY A 44 -10.77 -1.96 12.13
CA GLY A 44 -10.30 -0.96 11.18
C GLY A 44 -8.93 -1.32 10.63
N MET A 45 -8.71 -1.07 9.36
CA MET A 45 -7.41 -1.06 8.70
C MET A 45 -7.16 0.35 8.19
N ASN A 46 -6.16 1.03 8.74
CA ASN A 46 -5.74 2.32 8.23
C ASN A 46 -4.63 2.09 7.21
N VAL A 47 -4.79 2.68 6.03
CA VAL A 47 -3.82 2.61 4.94
C VAL A 47 -3.32 4.01 4.67
N THR A 48 -2.00 4.15 4.64
CA THR A 48 -1.31 5.41 4.39
C THR A 48 -0.49 5.27 3.12
N VAL A 49 -0.70 6.19 2.19
CA VAL A 49 0.01 6.26 0.92
C VAL A 49 0.69 7.61 0.78
N GLU A 50 1.99 7.57 0.56
CA GLU A 50 2.86 8.72 0.32
C GLU A 50 3.32 8.70 -1.14
N ASN A 51 3.18 9.84 -1.84
CA ASN A 51 3.77 10.04 -3.16
C ASN A 51 5.25 10.36 -3.01
N THR A 52 6.13 9.42 -3.39
CA THR A 52 7.59 9.59 -3.33
C THR A 52 8.20 10.07 -4.65
N SER A 53 7.36 10.36 -5.65
CA SER A 53 7.79 10.92 -6.93
C SER A 53 7.94 12.43 -6.86
N ASN A 54 8.54 13.01 -7.90
CA ASN A 54 8.70 14.46 -8.05
C ASN A 54 7.52 15.12 -8.78
N ALA A 55 6.46 14.37 -9.11
CA ALA A 55 5.31 14.84 -9.85
C ALA A 55 3.99 14.62 -9.08
N LYS A 56 3.00 15.45 -9.37
CA LYS A 56 1.63 15.27 -8.88
C LYS A 56 0.99 14.09 -9.63
N MET A 57 0.34 13.18 -8.92
CA MET A 57 -0.25 11.98 -9.50
C MET A 57 -1.73 11.84 -9.14
N LEU A 58 -2.56 11.44 -10.10
CA LEU A 58 -3.92 10.98 -9.81
C LEU A 58 -3.82 9.56 -9.25
N THR A 59 -4.29 9.34 -8.02
CA THR A 59 -4.01 8.10 -7.28
C THR A 59 -5.29 7.38 -6.86
N SER A 60 -5.30 6.06 -7.00
CA SER A 60 -6.26 5.17 -6.33
C SER A 60 -5.53 4.05 -5.59
N VAL A 61 -6.21 3.41 -4.66
CA VAL A 61 -5.69 2.28 -3.89
C VAL A 61 -6.71 1.15 -3.89
N ASP A 62 -6.25 -0.03 -4.25
CA ASP A 62 -7.03 -1.26 -4.18
C ASP A 62 -6.53 -2.12 -3.03
N ILE A 63 -7.45 -2.68 -2.27
CA ILE A 63 -7.17 -3.64 -1.21
C ILE A 63 -7.90 -4.94 -1.54
N GLU A 64 -7.15 -6.02 -1.66
CA GLU A 64 -7.65 -7.35 -2.00
C GLU A 64 -7.42 -8.32 -0.84
N ILE A 65 -8.45 -9.11 -0.51
CA ILE A 65 -8.37 -10.22 0.43
C ILE A 65 -8.13 -11.52 -0.37
N GLY A 66 -7.18 -12.35 0.09
CA GLY A 66 -6.86 -13.62 -0.57
C GLY A 66 -8.08 -14.54 -0.76
N ARG A 67 -8.13 -15.22 -1.90
CA ARG A 67 -9.24 -16.14 -2.25
C ARG A 67 -9.43 -17.22 -1.19
N GLY A 68 -10.67 -17.66 -1.01
CA GLY A 68 -11.03 -18.74 -0.06
C GLY A 68 -11.20 -18.29 1.40
N ASN A 69 -10.72 -17.10 1.77
CA ASN A 69 -10.90 -16.56 3.12
C ASN A 69 -12.35 -16.11 3.36
N LYS A 70 -12.85 -16.35 4.57
CA LYS A 70 -14.22 -16.00 4.98
C LYS A 70 -14.25 -14.69 5.78
N VAL A 71 -13.49 -13.68 5.33
CA VAL A 71 -13.52 -12.28 5.82
C VAL A 71 -13.75 -11.33 4.65
N GLY A 72 -14.36 -10.17 4.85
CA GLY A 72 -14.63 -9.22 3.77
C GLY A 72 -14.66 -7.77 4.23
N PHE A 73 -14.83 -6.85 3.28
CA PHE A 73 -14.94 -5.41 3.54
C PHE A 73 -16.37 -4.95 3.84
N ASP A 74 -17.32 -5.90 3.86
CA ASP A 74 -18.72 -5.67 4.14
C ASP A 74 -19.21 -6.62 5.23
N VAL A 75 -20.37 -6.32 5.81
CA VAL A 75 -20.94 -7.10 6.92
C VAL A 75 -21.20 -8.57 6.56
N THR A 76 -21.41 -8.89 5.28
CA THR A 76 -21.62 -10.29 4.84
C THR A 76 -20.31 -11.05 4.65
N SER A 77 -19.16 -10.38 4.79
CA SER A 77 -17.83 -10.92 4.53
C SER A 77 -17.66 -11.47 3.11
N MET A 78 -18.41 -10.96 2.14
CA MET A 78 -18.41 -11.42 0.75
C MET A 78 -17.55 -10.52 -0.14
N GLN A 79 -17.53 -9.22 0.12
CA GLN A 79 -16.74 -8.27 -0.64
C GLN A 79 -15.24 -8.46 -0.35
N LYS A 80 -14.48 -8.91 -1.35
CA LYS A 80 -13.04 -9.21 -1.22
C LYS A 80 -12.13 -8.12 -1.77
N HIS A 81 -12.71 -7.11 -2.40
CA HIS A 81 -12.01 -6.00 -3.04
C HIS A 81 -12.62 -4.69 -2.57
N HIS A 82 -11.76 -3.74 -2.26
CA HIS A 82 -12.12 -2.39 -1.90
C HIS A 82 -11.22 -1.42 -2.66
N GLU A 83 -11.83 -0.52 -3.44
CA GLU A 83 -11.15 0.57 -4.13
C GLU A 83 -11.41 1.88 -3.38
N GLU A 84 -10.34 2.63 -3.12
CA GLU A 84 -10.40 3.98 -2.59
C GLU A 84 -9.73 4.95 -3.59
N ARG A 85 -10.47 5.99 -4.00
CA ARG A 85 -9.96 7.01 -4.91
C ARG A 85 -9.39 8.18 -4.11
N LEU A 86 -8.06 8.25 -4.04
CA LEU A 86 -7.38 9.29 -3.27
C LEU A 86 -7.42 10.66 -3.94
N GLY A 87 -7.71 10.71 -5.24
CA GLY A 87 -7.68 11.95 -6.01
C GLY A 87 -6.26 12.31 -6.40
N GLU A 88 -6.00 13.59 -6.56
CA GLU A 88 -4.65 14.05 -6.86
C GLU A 88 -3.78 14.09 -5.59
N LEU A 89 -2.59 13.50 -5.66
CA LEU A 89 -1.62 13.44 -4.58
C LEU A 89 -0.34 14.19 -5.01
N PRO A 90 -0.05 15.38 -4.43
CA PRO A 90 1.16 16.14 -4.73
C PRO A 90 2.46 15.39 -4.35
N PRO A 91 3.62 15.79 -4.90
CA PRO A 91 4.93 15.26 -4.48
C PRO A 91 5.14 15.38 -2.97
N GLY A 92 5.57 14.29 -2.33
CA GLY A 92 5.82 14.23 -0.88
C GLY A 92 4.57 14.26 0.00
N ALA A 93 3.37 14.38 -0.58
CA ALA A 93 2.13 14.37 0.18
C ALA A 93 1.72 12.95 0.59
N THR A 94 1.07 12.87 1.75
CA THR A 94 0.58 11.63 2.34
C THR A 94 -0.92 11.71 2.54
N LYS A 95 -1.64 10.64 2.20
CA LYS A 95 -3.06 10.49 2.51
C LYS A 95 -3.30 9.19 3.26
N THR A 96 -4.10 9.27 4.31
CA THR A 96 -4.53 8.13 5.11
C THR A 96 -6.04 7.96 4.99
N PHE A 97 -6.48 6.72 4.85
CA PHE A 97 -7.89 6.35 4.87
C PHE A 97 -8.09 5.06 5.66
N SER A 98 -9.32 4.82 6.09
CA SER A 98 -9.67 3.67 6.91
C SER A 98 -10.71 2.81 6.20
N VAL A 99 -10.47 1.50 6.15
CA VAL A 99 -11.44 0.50 5.70
C VAL A 99 -11.76 -0.46 6.84
N SER A 100 -13.00 -0.91 6.94
CA SER A 100 -13.38 -1.94 7.92
C SER A 100 -13.24 -3.33 7.32
N VAL A 101 -12.63 -4.25 8.07
CA VAL A 101 -12.60 -5.67 7.73
C VAL A 101 -13.50 -6.42 8.70
N HIS A 102 -14.44 -7.16 8.16
CA HIS A 102 -15.49 -7.89 8.87
C HIS A 102 -15.22 -9.39 8.88
N SER A 103 -15.58 -10.02 9.99
CA SER A 103 -15.73 -11.47 10.15
C SER A 103 -17.18 -11.84 10.43
N GLY A 104 -17.50 -13.13 10.27
CA GLY A 104 -18.78 -13.73 10.62
C GLY A 104 -18.63 -15.19 11.08
N PRO A 105 -19.74 -15.95 11.19
CA PRO A 105 -19.73 -17.30 11.77
C PRO A 105 -18.83 -18.30 11.02
N MET A 106 -18.67 -18.12 9.71
CA MET A 106 -17.85 -18.97 8.84
C MET A 106 -16.36 -18.57 8.82
N THR A 107 -15.98 -17.47 9.47
CA THR A 107 -14.59 -17.01 9.55
C THR A 107 -13.77 -17.96 10.41
N LYS A 108 -12.79 -18.62 9.80
CA LYS A 108 -11.83 -19.49 10.50
C LYS A 108 -10.69 -18.65 11.08
N ALA A 109 -10.16 -19.09 12.23
CA ALA A 109 -8.91 -18.57 12.77
C ALA A 109 -7.74 -18.87 11.82
N GLY A 110 -6.73 -18.01 11.83
CA GLY A 110 -5.57 -18.10 10.96
C GLY A 110 -5.12 -16.76 10.41
N ASP A 111 -4.12 -16.82 9.54
CA ASP A 111 -3.58 -15.62 8.91
C ASP A 111 -4.22 -15.41 7.53
N VAL A 112 -4.83 -14.25 7.34
CA VAL A 112 -5.45 -13.85 6.09
C VAL A 112 -4.47 -12.96 5.31
N PRO A 113 -3.97 -13.40 4.15
CA PRO A 113 -3.16 -12.54 3.29
C PRO A 113 -4.05 -11.50 2.62
N MET A 114 -3.56 -10.27 2.60
CA MET A 114 -4.15 -9.13 1.92
C MET A 114 -3.11 -8.47 1.02
N LYS A 115 -3.54 -7.86 -0.07
CA LYS A 115 -2.68 -7.11 -0.99
C LYS A 115 -3.21 -5.70 -1.11
N ILE A 116 -2.37 -4.72 -0.83
CA ILE A 116 -2.65 -3.29 -1.05
C ILE A 116 -1.90 -2.88 -2.31
N THR A 117 -2.58 -2.29 -3.28
CA THR A 117 -1.95 -1.77 -4.50
C THR A 117 -2.33 -0.32 -4.70
N ALA A 118 -1.35 0.57 -4.69
CA ALA A 118 -1.53 1.96 -5.10
C ALA A 118 -1.27 2.08 -6.60
N TYR A 119 -2.13 2.79 -7.31
CA TYR A 119 -2.04 3.04 -8.73
C TYR A 119 -1.85 4.53 -8.98
N SER A 120 -0.89 4.87 -9.84
CA SER A 120 -0.85 6.19 -10.46
C SER A 120 -1.58 6.13 -11.78
N HIS A 121 -2.41 7.13 -12.01
CA HIS A 121 -3.23 7.27 -13.20
C HIS A 121 -2.78 8.47 -14.00
N TYR A 122 -3.00 8.41 -15.29
CA TYR A 122 -2.71 9.54 -16.18
C TYR A 122 -3.81 10.62 -16.07
N LEU A 123 -4.80 10.59 -16.97
CA LEU A 123 -5.88 11.57 -17.03
C LEU A 123 -7.16 11.12 -16.31
N ASN A 124 -7.36 9.81 -16.20
CA ASN A 124 -8.52 9.23 -15.56
C ASN A 124 -8.16 7.87 -14.94
N TYR A 125 -9.03 7.38 -14.06
CA TYR A 125 -8.83 6.15 -13.29
C TYR A 125 -8.80 4.85 -14.13
N ASN A 126 -9.05 4.92 -15.43
CA ASN A 126 -9.00 3.74 -16.32
C ASN A 126 -7.62 3.57 -16.97
N LYS A 127 -6.72 4.55 -16.82
CA LYS A 127 -5.39 4.57 -17.47
C LYS A 127 -4.29 4.56 -16.41
N VAL A 128 -3.94 3.36 -15.98
CA VAL A 128 -2.84 3.11 -15.03
C VAL A 128 -1.50 3.34 -15.71
N LEU A 129 -0.64 4.16 -15.08
CA LEU A 129 0.74 4.41 -15.50
C LEU A 129 1.71 3.51 -14.73
N GLU A 130 1.62 3.56 -13.40
CA GLU A 130 2.46 2.79 -12.52
C GLU A 130 1.65 2.22 -11.37
N GLN A 131 2.20 1.18 -10.73
CA GLN A 131 1.62 0.59 -9.54
C GLN A 131 2.70 0.24 -8.54
N ALA A 132 2.37 0.34 -7.26
CA ALA A 132 3.17 -0.16 -6.16
C ALA A 132 2.29 -1.07 -5.30
N SER A 133 2.78 -2.25 -4.94
CA SER A 133 2.05 -3.19 -4.09
C SER A 133 2.75 -3.45 -2.77
N LYS A 134 1.96 -3.67 -1.72
CA LYS A 134 2.42 -4.09 -0.41
C LYS A 134 1.53 -5.22 0.13
N SER A 135 2.16 -6.29 0.58
CA SER A 135 1.47 -7.39 1.25
C SER A 135 1.14 -7.01 2.70
N ALA A 136 -0.10 -7.27 3.10
CA ALA A 136 -0.57 -7.18 4.46
C ALA A 136 -1.02 -8.55 4.97
N LYS A 137 -0.94 -8.76 6.28
CA LYS A 137 -1.29 -10.03 6.90
C LYS A 137 -2.18 -9.77 8.11
N LEU A 138 -3.46 -10.09 7.99
CA LEU A 138 -4.42 -9.95 9.07
C LEU A 138 -4.45 -11.23 9.89
N ARG A 139 -4.22 -11.11 11.20
CA ARG A 139 -4.35 -12.24 12.13
C ARG A 139 -5.78 -12.36 12.63
N VAL A 140 -6.38 -13.54 12.41
CA VAL A 140 -7.69 -13.92 12.95
C VAL A 140 -7.48 -14.94 14.07
N ILE A 141 -8.10 -14.69 15.23
CA ILE A 141 -8.01 -15.52 16.44
C ILE A 141 -9.36 -15.99 16.93
#